data_AF-R0GQQ4-F1
#
_entry.id   AF-R0GQQ4-F1
#
_cell.length_a   1.000
_cell.length_b   1.000
_cell.length_c   1.000
_cell.angle_alpha   90.00
_cell.angle_beta   90.00
_cell.angle_gamma   90.00
#
_symmetry.space_group_name_H-M   'P 1'
#
loop_
_entity.id
_entity.type
_entity.pdbx_description
1 polymer ?
#
loop_
_entity_poly.entity_id
_entity_poly.type
_entity_poly.pdbx_seq_one_letter_code
_entity_poly.pdbx_strand_id
1 'polypeptide(L)'
;MNHNMRLEIFSKFSPLKLLSVADTRFTSIIVMLKRLKLIKTGLPAMVISEEWSTYRDDDVEKANFVKSKLLNDNSWDKVSYIIDFTRPIYDMIRFCDTDKPCLHLVYEMWDSMIERVKFEIYKKEEREMSDFSVFYDVVYEILVARWAKNNTPLHCLAHSLNPSEAWLTEDSTRISPHKDGEISTERMKCCRRLFPSTEDHTKVMIEYALFSTKSGPFEDLTCILEISTMEPKLWWANFGAHTPYLQTLAFKLLGQPSSSSCAERNWSTYSFIHSLKRNKLTTSRAEDLVYIHNNLRLLSRNTQDYQDEKTKQWDVGGHEGDI
;
A
#
# COMPACT_ATOMS: atom_id res chain seq x y z
N MET A 1 1.53 -35.97 -15.66
CA MET A 1 1.23 -34.78 -16.49
C MET A 1 2.53 -34.04 -16.75
N ASN A 2 2.99 -33.99 -18.00
CA ASN A 2 4.25 -33.34 -18.35
C ASN A 2 4.00 -31.83 -18.52
N HIS A 3 4.10 -31.06 -17.42
CA HIS A 3 3.92 -29.60 -17.41
C HIS A 3 4.75 -28.87 -18.47
N ASN A 4 5.84 -29.49 -18.93
CA ASN A 4 6.74 -28.96 -19.97
C ASN A 4 6.06 -28.78 -21.33
N MET A 5 5.17 -29.69 -21.78
CA MET A 5 4.53 -29.58 -23.10
C MET A 5 3.55 -28.40 -23.16
N ARG A 6 2.74 -28.18 -22.11
CA ARG A 6 1.82 -27.03 -22.05
C ARG A 6 2.57 -25.70 -22.04
N LEU A 7 3.70 -25.64 -21.31
CA LEU A 7 4.55 -24.47 -21.25
C LEU A 7 5.20 -24.19 -22.60
N GLU A 8 5.68 -25.22 -23.29
CA GLU A 8 6.30 -25.10 -24.62
C GLU A 8 5.31 -24.58 -25.66
N ILE A 9 4.08 -25.12 -25.68
CA ILE A 9 3.01 -24.60 -26.54
C ILE A 9 2.74 -23.12 -26.19
N PHE A 10 2.55 -22.81 -24.90
CA PHE A 10 2.29 -21.43 -24.44
C PHE A 10 3.38 -20.43 -24.84
N SER A 11 4.66 -20.80 -24.73
CA SER A 11 5.79 -19.95 -25.10
C SER A 11 5.84 -19.56 -26.58
N LYS A 12 5.14 -20.28 -27.47
CA LYS A 12 5.00 -19.88 -28.88
C LYS A 12 4.01 -18.73 -29.08
N PHE A 13 3.04 -18.58 -28.19
CA PHE A 13 1.94 -17.60 -28.33
C PHE A 13 2.08 -16.40 -27.39
N SER A 14 2.99 -16.45 -26.41
CA SER A 14 3.28 -15.31 -25.56
C SER A 14 4.76 -15.21 -25.20
N PRO A 15 5.38 -14.03 -25.35
CA PRO A 15 6.74 -13.80 -24.86
C PRO A 15 6.79 -13.67 -23.33
N LEU A 16 5.63 -13.53 -22.67
CA LEU A 16 5.50 -13.34 -21.24
C LEU A 16 5.17 -14.65 -20.54
N LYS A 17 5.81 -14.90 -19.39
CA LYS A 17 5.50 -16.06 -18.55
C LYS A 17 4.32 -15.78 -17.63
N LEU A 18 3.49 -16.79 -17.38
CA LEU A 18 2.57 -16.80 -16.24
C LEU A 18 3.40 -16.89 -14.96
N LEU A 19 3.07 -16.07 -13.97
CA LEU A 19 3.82 -16.03 -12.71
C LEU A 19 3.39 -17.22 -11.83
N SER A 20 4.36 -17.87 -11.20
CA SER A 20 4.07 -18.79 -10.10
C SER A 20 3.91 -17.93 -8.85
N VAL A 21 2.70 -17.92 -8.31
CA VAL A 21 2.40 -17.20 -7.08
C VAL A 21 3.03 -17.94 -5.90
N ALA A 22 3.90 -17.27 -5.15
CA ALA A 22 4.25 -17.71 -3.80
C ALA A 22 3.07 -17.44 -2.85
N ASP A 23 2.73 -18.41 -1.99
CA ASP A 23 1.60 -18.35 -1.05
C ASP A 23 1.63 -17.16 -0.08
N THR A 24 2.76 -16.44 0.03
CA THR A 24 3.05 -15.49 1.10
C THR A 24 2.81 -14.02 0.77
N ARG A 25 2.19 -13.65 -0.38
CA ARG A 25 1.97 -12.23 -0.73
C ARG A 25 0.49 -11.91 -0.94
N PHE A 26 -0.01 -10.92 -0.17
CA PHE A 26 -1.41 -10.46 -0.11
C PHE A 26 -2.06 -10.10 -1.46
N THR A 27 -1.25 -9.88 -2.51
CA THR A 27 -1.77 -9.43 -3.81
C THR A 27 -1.57 -10.39 -4.98
N SER A 28 -1.12 -11.60 -4.72
CA SER A 28 -0.72 -12.53 -5.75
C SER A 28 -1.82 -12.83 -6.80
N ILE A 29 -3.07 -12.94 -6.36
CA ILE A 29 -4.23 -13.16 -7.24
C ILE A 29 -4.43 -11.98 -8.19
N ILE A 30 -4.39 -10.74 -7.70
CA ILE A 30 -4.58 -9.54 -8.54
C ILE A 30 -3.42 -9.39 -9.54
N VAL A 31 -2.18 -9.66 -9.10
CA VAL A 31 -1.01 -9.66 -9.97
C VAL A 31 -1.17 -10.69 -11.08
N MET A 32 -1.64 -11.89 -10.76
CA MET A 32 -1.93 -12.92 -11.75
C MET A 32 -3.02 -12.52 -12.73
N LEU A 33 -4.12 -11.92 -12.26
CA LEU A 33 -5.19 -11.44 -13.13
C LEU A 33 -4.71 -10.33 -14.07
N LYS A 34 -3.90 -9.39 -13.57
CA LYS A 34 -3.25 -8.35 -14.40
C LYS A 34 -2.35 -8.99 -15.46
N ARG A 35 -1.52 -9.98 -15.08
CA ARG A 35 -0.67 -10.72 -16.02
C ARG A 35 -1.49 -11.49 -17.05
N LEU A 36 -2.58 -12.13 -16.63
CA LEU A 36 -3.50 -12.86 -17.50
C LEU A 36 -4.12 -11.94 -18.56
N LYS A 37 -4.47 -10.71 -18.18
CA LYS A 37 -5.00 -9.69 -19.09
C LYS A 37 -3.94 -9.24 -20.13
N LEU A 38 -2.67 -9.12 -19.74
CA LEU A 38 -1.58 -8.77 -20.67
C LEU A 38 -1.36 -9.84 -21.75
N ILE A 39 -1.51 -11.12 -21.40
CA ILE A 39 -1.35 -12.24 -22.35
C ILE A 39 -2.65 -12.67 -23.02
N LYS A 40 -3.74 -11.89 -22.85
CA LYS A 40 -5.09 -12.23 -23.33
C LYS A 40 -5.10 -12.55 -24.83
N THR A 41 -4.30 -11.91 -25.66
CA THR A 41 -4.31 -12.16 -27.12
C THR A 41 -3.70 -13.52 -27.48
N GLY A 42 -2.65 -13.94 -26.76
CA GLY A 42 -1.96 -15.20 -27.01
C GLY A 42 -2.73 -16.44 -26.54
N LEU A 43 -3.53 -16.32 -25.47
CA LEU A 43 -4.23 -17.45 -24.87
C LEU A 43 -5.35 -18.06 -25.75
N PRO A 44 -6.27 -17.28 -26.35
CA PRO A 44 -7.22 -17.74 -27.36
C PRO A 44 -6.52 -18.38 -28.57
N ALA A 45 -5.47 -17.73 -29.09
CA ALA A 45 -4.70 -18.23 -30.23
C ALA A 45 -4.06 -19.61 -29.93
N MET A 46 -3.58 -19.79 -28.69
CA MET A 46 -3.06 -21.06 -28.22
C MET A 46 -4.13 -22.17 -28.20
N VAL A 47 -5.31 -21.91 -27.62
CA VAL A 47 -6.34 -22.97 -27.45
C VAL A 47 -7.11 -23.34 -28.72
N ILE A 48 -6.92 -22.57 -29.79
CA ILE A 48 -7.42 -22.90 -31.13
C ILE A 48 -6.36 -23.55 -32.02
N SER A 49 -5.11 -23.67 -31.56
CA SER A 49 -4.03 -24.25 -32.37
C SER A 49 -4.15 -25.77 -32.53
N GLU A 50 -3.52 -26.30 -33.58
CA GLU A 50 -3.44 -27.75 -33.80
C GLU A 50 -2.67 -28.44 -32.67
N GLU A 51 -1.58 -27.83 -32.16
CA GLU A 51 -0.79 -28.43 -31.09
C GLU A 51 -1.57 -28.57 -29.77
N TRP A 52 -2.45 -27.61 -29.47
CA TRP A 52 -3.37 -27.72 -28.33
C TRP A 52 -4.39 -28.85 -28.53
N SER A 53 -4.82 -29.07 -29.78
CA SER A 53 -5.75 -30.13 -30.11
C SER A 53 -5.13 -31.52 -29.94
N THR A 54 -3.85 -31.69 -30.28
CA THR A 54 -3.08 -32.91 -30.00
C THR A 54 -2.83 -33.11 -28.50
N TYR A 55 -2.64 -32.01 -27.75
CA TYR A 55 -2.47 -32.06 -26.29
C TYR A 55 -3.76 -32.46 -25.53
N ARG A 56 -4.93 -32.11 -26.08
CA ARG A 56 -6.25 -32.33 -25.47
C ARG A 56 -6.52 -33.79 -25.12
N ASP A 57 -5.90 -34.74 -25.83
CA ASP A 57 -6.15 -36.18 -25.68
C ASP A 57 -5.77 -36.73 -24.29
N ASP A 58 -4.93 -36.01 -23.52
CA ASP A 58 -4.54 -36.38 -22.15
C ASP A 58 -5.62 -36.10 -21.08
N ASP A 59 -6.41 -35.03 -21.23
CA ASP A 59 -7.44 -34.58 -20.28
C ASP A 59 -8.46 -33.66 -20.98
N VAL A 60 -9.31 -34.30 -21.78
CA VAL A 60 -10.26 -33.66 -22.69
C VAL A 60 -11.21 -32.72 -21.97
N GLU A 61 -11.66 -33.09 -20.78
CA GLU A 61 -12.62 -32.32 -19.98
C GLU A 61 -12.01 -31.00 -19.52
N LYS A 62 -10.81 -31.04 -18.90
CA LYS A 62 -10.13 -29.80 -18.47
C LYS A 62 -9.73 -28.92 -19.64
N ALA A 63 -9.24 -29.51 -20.74
CA ALA A 63 -8.85 -28.76 -21.92
C ALA A 63 -10.05 -28.03 -22.55
N ASN A 64 -11.22 -28.68 -22.61
CA ASN A 64 -12.47 -28.07 -23.07
C ASN A 64 -12.95 -26.96 -22.13
N PHE A 65 -12.88 -27.19 -20.82
CA PHE A 65 -13.20 -26.17 -19.83
C PHE A 65 -12.33 -24.91 -20.02
N VAL A 66 -11.00 -25.08 -20.10
CA VAL A 66 -10.05 -23.97 -20.33
C VAL A 66 -10.35 -23.24 -21.63
N LYS A 67 -10.57 -23.97 -22.73
CA LYS A 67 -10.93 -23.39 -24.03
C LYS A 67 -12.21 -22.58 -23.94
N SER A 68 -13.25 -23.11 -23.29
CA SER A 68 -14.53 -22.42 -23.13
C SER A 68 -14.41 -21.13 -22.30
N LYS A 69 -13.51 -21.08 -21.31
CA LYS A 69 -13.28 -19.89 -20.50
C LYS A 69 -12.47 -18.83 -21.24
N LEU A 70 -11.42 -19.24 -21.96
CA LEU A 70 -10.54 -18.32 -22.67
C LEU A 70 -11.18 -17.70 -23.91
N LEU A 71 -12.12 -18.39 -24.56
CA LEU A 71 -12.85 -17.87 -25.73
C LEU A 71 -14.11 -17.09 -25.37
N ASN A 72 -14.49 -17.01 -24.09
CA ASN A 72 -15.71 -16.34 -23.65
C ASN A 72 -15.40 -14.90 -23.19
N ASP A 73 -15.86 -13.92 -23.95
CA ASP A 73 -15.66 -12.49 -23.63
C ASP A 73 -16.23 -12.08 -22.28
N ASN A 74 -17.38 -12.62 -21.88
CA ASN A 74 -17.94 -12.36 -20.55
C ASN A 74 -17.02 -12.86 -19.41
N SER A 75 -16.20 -13.89 -19.65
CA SER A 75 -15.19 -14.31 -18.66
C SER A 75 -14.08 -13.27 -18.52
N TRP A 76 -13.67 -12.63 -19.62
CA TRP A 76 -12.68 -11.55 -19.61
C TRP A 76 -13.22 -10.24 -19.04
N ASP A 77 -14.51 -9.97 -19.22
CA ASP A 77 -15.19 -8.82 -18.61
C ASP A 77 -15.22 -8.97 -17.08
N LYS A 78 -15.45 -10.17 -16.58
CA LYS A 78 -15.35 -10.47 -15.14
C LYS A 78 -13.93 -10.28 -14.61
N VAL A 79 -12.91 -10.73 -15.34
CA VAL A 79 -11.50 -10.50 -14.96
C VAL A 79 -11.20 -9.01 -14.91
N SER A 80 -11.63 -8.25 -15.92
CA SER A 80 -11.43 -6.80 -15.94
C SER A 80 -12.14 -6.14 -14.77
N TYR A 81 -13.40 -6.51 -14.52
CA TYR A 81 -14.16 -5.96 -13.41
C TYR A 81 -13.47 -6.21 -12.06
N ILE A 82 -13.00 -7.44 -11.79
CA ILE A 82 -12.25 -7.76 -10.57
C ILE A 82 -11.02 -6.87 -10.44
N ILE A 83 -10.26 -6.68 -11.51
CA ILE A 83 -9.07 -5.81 -11.49
C ILE A 83 -9.47 -4.36 -11.19
N ASP A 84 -10.54 -3.87 -11.81
CA ASP A 84 -10.94 -2.46 -11.74
C ASP A 84 -11.35 -2.08 -10.32
N PHE A 85 -12.27 -2.82 -9.68
CA PHE A 85 -12.68 -2.48 -8.32
C PHE A 85 -11.64 -2.85 -7.25
N THR A 86 -10.73 -3.82 -7.48
CA THR A 86 -9.67 -4.14 -6.52
C THR A 86 -8.42 -3.27 -6.69
N ARG A 87 -8.33 -2.50 -7.77
CA ARG A 87 -7.18 -1.62 -8.04
C ARG A 87 -6.95 -0.57 -6.95
N PRO A 88 -7.95 0.17 -6.45
CA PRO A 88 -7.74 1.15 -5.38
C PRO A 88 -7.15 0.50 -4.12
N ILE A 89 -7.63 -0.70 -3.75
CA ILE A 89 -7.10 -1.48 -2.61
C ILE A 89 -5.63 -1.84 -2.85
N TYR A 90 -5.32 -2.35 -4.04
CA TYR A 90 -3.95 -2.72 -4.40
C TYR A 90 -3.00 -1.50 -4.36
N ASP A 91 -3.41 -0.39 -4.97
CA ASP A 91 -2.60 0.81 -5.09
C ASP A 91 -2.31 1.40 -3.69
N MET A 92 -3.32 1.44 -2.80
CA MET A 92 -3.14 1.85 -1.40
C MET A 92 -2.14 0.95 -0.66
N ILE A 93 -2.32 -0.38 -0.73
CA ILE A 93 -1.44 -1.33 -0.04
C ILE A 93 -0.01 -1.18 -0.55
N ARG A 94 0.19 -1.07 -1.87
CA ARG A 94 1.51 -0.87 -2.47
C ARG A 94 2.18 0.41 -2.05
N PHE A 95 1.42 1.48 -1.87
CA PHE A 95 1.95 2.74 -1.36
C PHE A 95 2.46 2.59 0.08
N CYS A 96 1.68 1.97 0.96
CA CYS A 96 2.04 1.69 2.35
C CYS A 96 3.22 0.69 2.49
N ASP A 97 3.40 -0.20 1.51
CA ASP A 97 4.47 -1.21 1.46
C ASP A 97 5.89 -0.62 1.25
N THR A 98 5.98 0.69 0.97
CA THR A 98 7.24 1.40 0.77
C THR A 98 7.90 1.82 2.09
N ASP A 99 9.20 2.18 2.04
CA ASP A 99 9.91 2.78 3.19
C ASP A 99 9.56 4.26 3.40
N LYS A 100 8.68 4.84 2.57
CA LYS A 100 8.37 6.26 2.64
C LYS A 100 7.50 6.55 3.87
N PRO A 101 7.71 7.70 4.54
CA PRO A 101 6.81 8.12 5.60
C PRO A 101 5.39 8.31 5.07
N CYS A 102 4.44 7.57 5.63
CA CYS A 102 3.06 7.57 5.14
C CYS A 102 2.03 7.30 6.23
N LEU A 103 2.43 7.11 7.50
CA LEU A 103 1.52 6.82 8.61
C LEU A 103 0.37 7.85 8.71
N HIS A 104 0.69 9.13 8.49
CA HIS A 104 -0.25 10.25 8.53
C HIS A 104 -1.23 10.31 7.35
N LEU A 105 -0.95 9.57 6.27
CA LEU A 105 -1.79 9.48 5.09
C LEU A 105 -2.77 8.31 5.19
N VAL A 106 -2.46 7.27 5.97
CA VAL A 106 -3.21 6.00 6.01
C VAL A 106 -4.71 6.20 6.25
N TYR A 107 -5.10 7.09 7.17
CA TYR A 107 -6.51 7.33 7.49
C TYR A 107 -7.27 7.80 6.26
N GLU A 108 -6.83 8.90 5.64
CA GLU A 108 -7.44 9.42 4.41
C GLU A 108 -7.37 8.38 3.29
N MET A 109 -6.24 7.68 3.14
CA MET A 109 -6.06 6.72 2.07
C MET A 109 -7.11 5.61 2.12
N TRP A 110 -7.55 5.22 3.33
CA TRP A 110 -8.63 4.26 3.47
C TRP A 110 -9.98 4.85 3.00
N ASP A 111 -10.31 6.09 3.39
CA ASP A 111 -11.55 6.76 2.96
C ASP A 111 -11.60 6.88 1.43
N SER A 112 -10.55 7.47 0.85
CA SER A 112 -10.36 7.61 -0.60
C SER A 112 -10.42 6.26 -1.32
N MET A 113 -9.82 5.21 -0.75
CA MET A 113 -9.82 3.88 -1.34
C MET A 113 -11.24 3.31 -1.36
N ILE A 114 -11.99 3.40 -0.26
CA ILE A 114 -13.37 2.89 -0.17
C ILE A 114 -14.26 3.62 -1.18
N GLU A 115 -14.15 4.95 -1.27
CA GLU A 115 -14.89 5.76 -2.24
C GLU A 115 -14.60 5.33 -3.68
N ARG A 116 -13.33 5.09 -4.03
CA ARG A 116 -12.93 4.64 -5.37
C ARG A 116 -13.40 3.21 -5.66
N VAL A 117 -13.39 2.32 -4.67
CA VAL A 117 -13.96 0.96 -4.81
C VAL A 117 -15.45 1.04 -5.10
N LYS A 118 -16.18 1.89 -4.35
CA LYS A 118 -17.62 2.15 -4.59
C LYS A 118 -17.86 2.61 -6.02
N PHE A 119 -17.09 3.61 -6.45
CA PHE A 119 -17.21 4.18 -7.78
C PHE A 119 -17.06 3.13 -8.88
N GLU A 120 -16.02 2.29 -8.84
CA GLU A 120 -15.79 1.27 -9.88
C GLU A 120 -16.88 0.16 -9.87
N ILE A 121 -17.40 -0.20 -8.69
CA ILE A 121 -18.52 -1.16 -8.59
C ILE A 121 -19.79 -0.57 -9.21
N TYR A 122 -20.16 0.63 -8.82
CA TYR A 122 -21.40 1.28 -9.27
C TYR A 122 -21.35 1.61 -10.76
N LYS A 123 -20.19 2.01 -11.27
CA LYS A 123 -19.94 2.19 -12.70
C LYS A 123 -20.20 0.90 -13.48
N LYS A 124 -19.79 -0.27 -12.96
CA LYS A 124 -20.05 -1.56 -13.61
C LYS A 124 -21.51 -1.99 -13.50
N GLU A 125 -22.17 -1.64 -12.40
CA GLU A 125 -23.59 -1.89 -12.17
C GLU A 125 -24.52 -0.89 -12.89
N GLU A 126 -23.96 0.11 -13.57
CA GLU A 126 -24.69 1.21 -14.21
C GLU A 126 -25.66 1.88 -13.24
N ARG A 127 -25.15 2.20 -12.05
CA ARG A 127 -25.94 2.64 -10.89
C ARG A 127 -25.49 4.01 -10.37
N GLU A 128 -26.45 4.81 -9.89
CA GLU A 128 -26.18 6.10 -9.27
C GLU A 128 -25.55 5.95 -7.87
N MET A 129 -24.66 6.86 -7.46
CA MET A 129 -23.92 6.75 -6.19
C MET A 129 -24.82 6.76 -4.94
N SER A 130 -26.05 7.27 -5.06
CA SER A 130 -27.07 7.29 -4.01
C SER A 130 -27.78 5.96 -3.82
N ASP A 131 -27.75 5.07 -4.81
CA ASP A 131 -28.54 3.85 -4.80
C ASP A 131 -27.88 2.77 -3.93
N PHE A 132 -28.68 1.79 -3.50
CA PHE A 132 -28.16 0.65 -2.75
C PHE A 132 -27.55 -0.40 -3.69
N SER A 133 -26.43 -1.01 -3.30
CA SER A 133 -25.85 -2.17 -3.98
C SER A 133 -25.54 -3.30 -3.02
N VAL A 134 -26.20 -4.45 -3.23
CA VAL A 134 -25.97 -5.68 -2.44
C VAL A 134 -24.51 -6.13 -2.53
N PHE A 135 -23.89 -6.00 -3.71
CA PHE A 135 -22.51 -6.41 -3.88
C PHE A 135 -21.55 -5.43 -3.20
N TYR A 136 -21.75 -4.12 -3.39
CA TYR A 136 -20.94 -3.12 -2.69
C TYR A 136 -21.09 -3.22 -1.17
N ASP A 137 -22.29 -3.47 -0.65
CA ASP A 137 -22.55 -3.63 0.78
C ASP A 137 -21.67 -4.72 1.39
N VAL A 138 -21.63 -5.90 0.75
CA VAL A 138 -20.73 -7.00 1.16
C VAL A 138 -19.25 -6.59 1.10
N VAL A 139 -18.84 -5.90 0.03
CA VAL A 139 -17.44 -5.43 -0.11
C VAL A 139 -17.12 -4.38 0.96
N TYR A 140 -18.03 -3.45 1.21
CA TYR A 140 -17.90 -2.37 2.18
C TYR A 140 -17.77 -2.92 3.60
N GLU A 141 -18.59 -3.89 3.99
CA GLU A 141 -18.47 -4.57 5.29
C GLU A 141 -17.08 -5.19 5.47
N ILE A 142 -16.52 -5.82 4.44
CA ILE A 142 -15.16 -6.37 4.47
C ILE A 142 -14.14 -5.25 4.65
N LEU A 143 -14.25 -4.17 3.89
CA LEU A 143 -13.32 -3.05 3.95
C LEU A 143 -13.37 -2.35 5.31
N VAL A 144 -14.55 -2.07 5.86
CA VAL A 144 -14.73 -1.48 7.19
C VAL A 144 -14.23 -2.41 8.28
N ALA A 145 -14.49 -3.72 8.19
CA ALA A 145 -13.94 -4.67 9.16
C ALA A 145 -12.41 -4.73 9.14
N ARG A 146 -11.79 -4.48 7.96
CA ARG A 146 -10.33 -4.37 7.84
C ARG A 146 -9.82 -3.02 8.31
N TRP A 147 -10.52 -1.93 8.01
CA TRP A 147 -10.24 -0.60 8.55
C TRP A 147 -10.21 -0.66 10.06
N ALA A 148 -11.26 -1.17 10.72
CA ALA A 148 -11.38 -1.22 12.18
C ALA A 148 -10.24 -1.99 12.86
N LYS A 149 -9.62 -2.94 12.16
CA LYS A 149 -8.45 -3.69 12.64
C LYS A 149 -7.12 -2.97 12.42
N ASN A 150 -7.05 -2.11 11.41
CA ASN A 150 -5.80 -1.44 10.99
C ASN A 150 -5.75 0.03 11.42
N ASN A 151 -6.88 0.67 11.67
CA ASN A 151 -6.94 2.03 12.18
C ASN A 151 -6.75 2.00 13.70
N THR A 152 -5.85 2.83 14.19
CA THR A 152 -5.51 2.89 15.62
C THR A 152 -5.55 4.35 16.05
N PRO A 153 -5.63 4.64 17.36
CA PRO A 153 -5.50 6.02 17.85
C PRO A 153 -4.25 6.75 17.32
N LEU A 154 -3.19 6.00 17.01
CA LEU A 154 -1.95 6.54 16.46
C LEU A 154 -2.11 7.03 15.01
N HIS A 155 -2.89 6.32 14.19
CA HIS A 155 -3.21 6.75 12.83
C HIS A 155 -4.02 8.05 12.84
N CYS A 156 -5.04 8.14 13.71
CA CYS A 156 -5.84 9.36 13.88
C CYS A 156 -4.98 10.54 14.37
N LEU A 157 -4.04 10.30 15.31
CA LEU A 157 -3.10 11.32 15.77
C LEU A 157 -2.14 11.74 14.63
N ALA A 158 -1.54 10.80 13.91
CA ALA A 158 -0.63 11.11 12.81
C ALA A 158 -1.33 11.91 11.70
N HIS A 159 -2.55 11.49 11.33
CA HIS A 159 -3.39 12.20 10.38
C HIS A 159 -3.75 13.61 10.87
N SER A 160 -4.05 13.77 12.17
CA SER A 160 -4.29 15.07 12.78
C SER A 160 -3.09 16.02 12.74
N LEU A 161 -1.87 15.52 12.57
CA LEU A 161 -0.64 16.32 12.49
C LEU A 161 -0.19 16.60 11.05
N ASN A 162 -0.91 16.10 10.05
CA ASN A 162 -0.61 16.41 8.67
C ASN A 162 -0.96 17.88 8.38
N PRO A 163 0.01 18.74 8.04
CA PRO A 163 -0.29 20.13 7.70
C PRO A 163 -1.07 20.24 6.38
N SER A 164 -0.84 19.30 5.45
CA SER A 164 -1.48 19.33 4.13
C SER A 164 -2.98 19.07 4.22
N GLU A 165 -3.74 20.01 3.67
CA GLU A 165 -5.20 19.99 3.57
C GLU A 165 -5.68 19.83 2.13
N ALA A 166 -4.79 19.56 1.16
CA ALA A 166 -5.16 19.45 -0.25
C ALA A 166 -6.30 18.44 -0.49
N TRP A 167 -6.27 17.34 0.26
CA TRP A 167 -7.28 16.28 0.22
C TRP A 167 -8.69 16.73 0.63
N LEU A 168 -8.84 17.81 1.42
CA LEU A 168 -10.15 18.36 1.80
C LEU A 168 -10.90 18.96 0.61
N THR A 169 -10.19 19.34 -0.46
CA THR A 169 -10.80 19.96 -1.64
C THR A 169 -11.29 18.93 -2.67
N GLU A 170 -10.93 17.66 -2.51
CA GLU A 170 -11.29 16.60 -3.46
C GLU A 170 -12.75 16.14 -3.31
N ASP A 171 -13.33 16.25 -2.11
CA ASP A 171 -14.73 15.94 -1.83
C ASP A 171 -15.30 16.90 -0.76
N SER A 172 -16.45 17.50 -1.06
CA SER A 172 -17.15 18.44 -0.17
C SER A 172 -17.60 17.87 1.18
N THR A 173 -17.67 16.55 1.31
CA THR A 173 -18.02 15.85 2.55
C THR A 173 -16.83 15.69 3.51
N ARG A 174 -15.60 15.90 3.03
CA ARG A 174 -14.39 15.81 3.83
C ARG A 174 -14.31 16.97 4.81
N ILE A 175 -13.92 16.65 6.03
CA ILE A 175 -13.81 17.61 7.13
C ILE A 175 -12.42 17.54 7.75
N SER A 176 -11.96 18.68 8.27
CA SER A 176 -10.66 18.74 8.93
C SER A 176 -10.62 17.86 10.19
N PRO A 177 -9.46 17.28 10.56
CA PRO A 177 -9.32 16.38 11.71
C PRO A 177 -9.79 16.94 13.07
N HIS A 178 -9.82 18.27 13.21
CA HIS A 178 -10.30 18.95 14.42
C HIS A 178 -11.82 19.12 14.47
N LYS A 179 -12.51 18.97 13.33
CA LYS A 179 -13.98 18.98 13.22
C LYS A 179 -14.59 17.58 13.24
N ASP A 180 -13.78 16.56 12.97
CA ASP A 180 -14.19 15.17 13.04
C ASP A 180 -14.20 14.67 14.49
N GLY A 181 -15.37 14.20 14.94
CA GLY A 181 -15.58 13.72 16.30
C GLY A 181 -14.89 12.39 16.62
N GLU A 182 -14.80 11.48 15.65
CA GLU A 182 -14.12 10.19 15.80
C GLU A 182 -12.61 10.43 15.89
N ILE A 183 -12.03 11.16 14.92
CA ILE A 183 -10.61 11.48 14.90
C ILE A 183 -10.23 12.24 16.16
N SER A 184 -11.07 13.18 16.61
CA SER A 184 -10.83 13.92 17.85
C SER A 184 -10.83 13.03 19.09
N THR A 185 -11.77 12.10 19.18
CA THR A 185 -11.84 11.14 20.29
C THR A 185 -10.60 10.24 20.32
N GLU A 186 -10.21 9.69 19.17
CA GLU A 186 -9.05 8.80 19.06
C GLU A 186 -7.72 9.54 19.29
N ARG A 187 -7.58 10.76 18.77
CA ARG A 187 -6.44 11.64 19.07
C ARG A 187 -6.32 11.88 20.57
N MET A 188 -7.42 12.21 21.25
CA MET A 188 -7.42 12.45 22.71
C MET A 188 -7.01 11.19 23.49
N LYS A 189 -7.49 10.00 23.09
CA LYS A 189 -7.05 8.72 23.69
C LYS A 189 -5.54 8.53 23.54
N CYS A 190 -4.99 8.84 22.36
CA CYS A 190 -3.56 8.73 22.09
C CYS A 190 -2.75 9.75 22.93
N CYS A 191 -3.15 11.02 22.94
CA CYS A 191 -2.48 12.08 23.71
C CYS A 191 -2.45 11.77 25.21
N ARG A 192 -3.55 11.28 25.79
CA ARG A 192 -3.58 10.87 27.22
C ARG A 192 -2.60 9.76 27.54
N ARG A 193 -2.40 8.82 26.61
CA ARG A 193 -1.45 7.71 26.79
C ARG A 193 0.01 8.19 26.66
N LEU A 194 0.28 9.12 25.76
CA LEU A 194 1.63 9.66 25.52
C LEU A 194 2.05 10.72 26.54
N PHE A 195 1.09 11.46 27.10
CA PHE A 195 1.30 12.49 28.11
C PHE A 195 0.43 12.21 29.35
N PRO A 196 0.89 11.33 30.27
CA PRO A 196 0.13 10.98 31.47
C PRO A 196 -0.02 12.14 32.46
N SER A 197 0.91 13.12 32.42
CA SER A 197 0.83 14.34 33.22
C SER A 197 -0.31 15.23 32.72
N THR A 198 -1.23 15.62 33.61
CA THR A 198 -2.33 16.54 33.30
C THR A 198 -1.82 17.87 32.74
N GLU A 199 -0.69 18.35 33.24
CA GLU A 199 -0.08 19.60 32.77
C GLU A 199 0.42 19.48 31.33
N ASP A 200 1.20 18.43 31.03
CA ASP A 200 1.75 18.22 29.69
C ASP A 200 0.65 17.89 28.66
N HIS A 201 -0.35 17.12 29.09
CA HIS A 201 -1.56 16.88 28.29
C HIS A 201 -2.28 18.20 27.96
N THR A 202 -2.38 19.13 28.91
CA THR A 202 -3.01 20.43 28.66
C THR A 202 -2.21 21.25 27.66
N LYS A 203 -0.87 21.27 27.80
CA LYS A 203 0.03 21.95 26.86
C LYS A 203 -0.12 21.41 25.44
N VAL A 204 -0.08 20.08 25.25
CA VAL A 204 -0.19 19.49 23.89
C VAL A 204 -1.55 19.77 23.26
N MET A 205 -2.63 19.83 24.05
CA MET A 205 -3.97 20.16 23.56
C MET A 205 -4.08 21.62 23.12
N ILE A 206 -3.46 22.54 23.87
CA ILE A 206 -3.39 23.96 23.48
C ILE A 206 -2.58 24.12 22.19
N GLU A 207 -1.41 23.48 22.10
CA GLU A 207 -0.58 23.53 20.89
C GLU A 207 -1.33 22.96 19.68
N TYR A 208 -2.06 21.85 19.86
CA TYR A 208 -2.89 21.29 18.79
C TYR A 208 -4.01 22.25 18.36
N ALA A 209 -4.64 22.95 19.30
CA ALA A 209 -5.65 23.96 19.00
C ALA A 209 -5.05 25.10 18.16
N LEU A 210 -3.86 25.60 18.51
CA LEU A 210 -3.16 26.63 17.74
C LEU A 210 -2.89 26.17 16.30
N PHE A 211 -2.33 24.97 16.14
CA PHE A 211 -2.07 24.37 14.84
C PHE A 211 -3.34 24.19 14.01
N SER A 212 -4.33 23.49 14.56
CA SER A 212 -5.55 23.12 13.84
C SER A 212 -6.43 24.31 13.45
N THR A 213 -6.32 25.43 14.16
CA THR A 213 -7.03 26.68 13.86
C THR A 213 -6.18 27.70 13.08
N LYS A 214 -4.94 27.34 12.70
CA LYS A 214 -3.98 28.22 12.02
C LYS A 214 -3.82 29.57 12.74
N SER A 215 -3.68 29.51 14.06
CA SER A 215 -3.61 30.70 14.91
C SER A 215 -2.26 30.79 15.65
N GLY A 216 -1.93 31.99 16.13
CA GLY A 216 -0.70 32.23 16.87
C GLY A 216 0.52 31.97 15.97
N PRO A 217 1.44 31.05 16.33
CA PRO A 217 2.62 30.77 15.52
C PRO A 217 2.34 30.30 14.07
N PHE A 218 1.13 29.83 13.79
CA PHE A 218 0.74 29.27 12.50
C PHE A 218 -0.09 30.22 11.62
N GLU A 219 -0.33 31.46 12.08
CA GLU A 219 -1.11 32.45 11.33
C GLU A 219 -0.31 33.14 10.21
N ASP A 220 1.02 32.94 10.20
CA ASP A 220 1.92 33.49 9.21
C ASP A 220 1.56 33.04 7.78
N LEU A 221 1.61 33.98 6.83
CA LEU A 221 1.20 33.71 5.45
C LEU A 221 2.13 32.70 4.76
N THR A 222 3.44 32.75 5.03
CA THR A 222 4.40 31.77 4.48
C THR A 222 4.13 30.39 5.03
N CYS A 223 3.86 30.29 6.34
CA CYS A 223 3.40 29.04 6.98
C CYS A 223 2.20 28.43 6.24
N ILE A 224 1.18 29.24 5.93
CA ILE A 224 -0.04 28.79 5.23
C ILE A 224 0.21 28.41 3.77
N LEU A 225 1.03 29.19 3.03
CA LEU A 225 1.29 28.93 1.61
C LEU A 225 2.13 27.67 1.38
N GLU A 226 3.07 27.38 2.28
CA GLU A 226 4.00 26.23 2.16
C GLU A 226 3.39 24.89 2.62
N ILE A 227 2.16 24.89 3.18
CA ILE A 227 1.48 23.69 3.68
C ILE A 227 1.34 22.59 2.62
N SER A 228 1.09 22.97 1.36
CA SER A 228 0.77 22.03 0.27
C SER A 228 1.99 21.66 -0.58
N THR A 229 3.07 22.42 -0.50
CA THR A 229 4.29 22.26 -1.31
C THR A 229 5.39 21.51 -0.56
N MET A 230 5.43 21.65 0.77
CA MET A 230 6.50 21.11 1.61
C MET A 230 6.18 19.72 2.16
N GLU A 231 7.21 18.89 2.33
CA GLU A 231 7.07 17.64 3.06
C GLU A 231 6.61 17.91 4.51
N PRO A 232 5.59 17.22 5.04
CA PRO A 232 5.05 17.47 6.37
C PRO A 232 6.11 17.59 7.47
N LYS A 233 7.10 16.71 7.48
CA LYS A 233 8.17 16.72 8.48
C LYS A 233 9.03 17.99 8.40
N LEU A 234 9.34 18.46 7.20
CA LEU A 234 10.11 19.71 6.99
C LEU A 234 9.28 20.94 7.36
N TRP A 235 7.98 20.93 7.06
CA TRP A 235 7.07 21.98 7.46
C TRP A 235 7.06 22.16 8.99
N TRP A 236 6.98 21.05 9.73
CA TRP A 236 7.08 21.06 11.19
C TRP A 236 8.44 21.54 11.71
N ALA A 237 9.53 21.32 10.96
CA ALA A 237 10.84 21.85 11.33
C ALA A 237 10.91 23.36 11.21
N ASN A 238 10.28 23.95 10.20
CA ASN A 238 10.29 25.40 9.97
C ASN A 238 9.33 26.15 10.89
N PHE A 239 8.11 25.63 11.07
CA PHE A 239 7.02 26.39 11.70
C PHE A 239 6.63 25.88 13.10
N GLY A 240 7.06 24.67 13.49
CA GLY A 240 6.64 24.02 14.73
C GLY A 240 7.37 24.43 16.01
N ALA A 241 8.38 25.31 15.94
CA ALA A 241 9.28 25.60 17.06
C ALA A 241 8.57 26.18 18.30
N HIS A 242 7.48 26.92 18.09
CA HIS A 242 6.66 27.51 19.18
C HIS A 242 5.64 26.52 19.77
N THR A 243 5.59 25.29 19.25
CA THR A 243 4.74 24.20 19.76
C THR A 243 5.59 22.94 19.99
N PRO A 244 6.51 22.96 20.97
CA PRO A 244 7.51 21.90 21.14
C PRO A 244 6.94 20.51 21.45
N TYR A 245 5.80 20.42 22.16
CA TYR A 245 5.20 19.12 22.48
C TYR A 245 4.62 18.48 21.22
N LEU A 246 3.91 19.27 20.43
CA LEU A 246 3.29 18.87 19.18
C LEU A 246 4.33 18.58 18.09
N GLN A 247 5.34 19.44 17.96
CA GLN A 247 6.45 19.24 17.03
C GLN A 247 7.20 17.93 17.31
N THR A 248 7.39 17.59 18.59
CA THR A 248 8.00 16.32 18.99
C THR A 248 7.18 15.12 18.51
N LEU A 249 5.85 15.19 18.59
CA LEU A 249 4.98 14.15 18.03
C LEU A 249 5.06 14.11 16.51
N ALA A 250 5.02 15.27 15.86
CA ALA A 250 5.07 15.38 14.41
C ALA A 250 6.36 14.74 13.85
N PHE A 251 7.53 15.01 14.43
CA PHE A 251 8.77 14.38 13.99
C PHE A 251 8.78 12.86 14.17
N LYS A 252 8.13 12.35 15.21
CA LYS A 252 8.02 10.90 15.46
C LYS A 252 7.05 10.24 14.47
N LEU A 253 5.90 10.85 14.20
CA LEU A 253 4.82 10.21 13.46
C LEU A 253 4.86 10.48 11.96
N LEU A 254 5.23 11.69 11.54
CA LEU A 254 5.26 12.07 10.13
C LEU A 254 6.46 11.48 9.40
N GLY A 255 7.48 11.03 10.13
CA GLY A 255 8.63 10.31 9.59
C GLY A 255 8.47 8.78 9.56
N GLN A 256 7.31 8.24 9.97
CA GLN A 256 7.11 6.79 10.09
C GLN A 256 6.48 6.18 8.82
N PRO A 257 7.04 5.06 8.32
CA PRO A 257 6.32 4.20 7.38
C PRO A 257 5.16 3.50 8.11
N SER A 258 4.16 3.03 7.36
CA SER A 258 2.97 2.37 7.92
C SER A 258 3.00 0.84 7.84
N SER A 259 3.93 0.24 7.09
CA SER A 259 4.06 -1.21 6.97
C SER A 259 5.27 -1.78 7.70
N SER A 260 5.16 -3.07 8.07
CA SER A 260 6.27 -3.89 8.57
C SER A 260 7.18 -4.41 7.45
N SER A 261 6.90 -4.09 6.19
CA SER A 261 7.59 -4.64 5.02
C SER A 261 9.06 -4.23 4.96
N CYS A 262 9.42 -3.09 5.56
CA CYS A 262 10.81 -2.70 5.77
C CYS A 262 11.57 -3.73 6.62
N ALA A 263 10.92 -4.26 7.67
CA ALA A 263 11.47 -5.33 8.49
C ALA A 263 11.50 -6.67 7.73
N GLU A 264 10.45 -6.99 6.95
CA GLU A 264 10.41 -8.21 6.12
C GLU A 264 11.52 -8.26 5.07
N ARG A 265 11.89 -7.11 4.50
CA ARG A 265 13.06 -7.00 3.61
C ARG A 265 14.36 -7.30 4.36
N ASN A 266 14.50 -6.87 5.60
CA ASN A 266 15.64 -7.24 6.44
C ASN A 266 15.66 -8.74 6.76
N TRP A 267 14.51 -9.36 6.99
CA TRP A 267 14.38 -10.82 7.17
C TRP A 267 14.72 -11.60 5.89
N SER A 268 14.35 -11.07 4.73
CA SER A 268 14.74 -11.65 3.44
C SER A 268 16.26 -11.63 3.28
N THR A 269 16.92 -10.53 3.67
CA THR A 269 18.39 -10.48 3.72
C THR A 269 18.98 -11.47 4.74
N TYR A 270 18.35 -11.61 5.91
CA TYR A 270 18.74 -12.58 6.93
C TYR A 270 18.78 -14.01 6.37
N SER A 271 17.86 -14.37 5.48
CA SER A 271 17.84 -15.71 4.85
C SER A 271 19.10 -16.06 4.04
N PHE A 272 19.83 -15.06 3.51
CA PHE A 272 21.13 -15.28 2.85
C PHE A 272 22.28 -15.51 3.84
N ILE A 273 22.17 -14.96 5.05
CA ILE A 273 23.17 -15.05 6.12
C ILE A 273 23.00 -16.34 6.91
N HIS A 274 21.75 -16.70 7.20
CA HIS A 274 21.36 -17.87 7.98
C HIS A 274 20.26 -18.65 7.27
N SER A 275 20.58 -19.86 6.80
CA SER A 275 19.64 -20.76 6.13
C SER A 275 19.82 -22.19 6.63
N LEU A 276 18.89 -23.09 6.29
CA LEU A 276 19.00 -24.52 6.59
C LEU A 276 20.32 -25.15 6.09
N LYS A 277 20.95 -24.58 5.04
CA LYS A 277 22.25 -25.03 4.51
C LYS A 277 23.45 -24.27 5.11
N ARG A 278 23.25 -23.07 5.67
CA ARG A 278 24.30 -22.20 6.24
C ARG A 278 23.87 -21.75 7.64
N ASN A 279 24.09 -22.62 8.62
CA ASN A 279 23.60 -22.48 10.01
C ASN A 279 24.72 -22.42 11.07
N LYS A 280 25.98 -22.23 10.66
CA LYS A 280 27.14 -22.22 11.58
C LYS A 280 27.38 -20.89 12.30
N LEU A 281 26.45 -19.93 12.19
CA LEU A 281 26.54 -18.65 12.88
C LEU A 281 25.71 -18.71 14.16
N THR A 282 26.24 -18.17 15.25
CA THR A 282 25.45 -17.88 16.45
C THR A 282 24.39 -16.81 16.13
N THR A 283 23.24 -16.84 16.80
CA THR A 283 22.16 -15.86 16.62
C THR A 283 22.66 -14.42 16.71
N SER A 284 23.43 -14.08 17.75
CA SER A 284 24.00 -12.74 17.95
C SER A 284 24.87 -12.29 16.76
N ARG A 285 25.73 -13.16 16.23
CA ARG A 285 26.54 -12.83 15.05
C ARG A 285 25.70 -12.61 13.78
N ALA A 286 24.60 -13.35 13.62
CA ALA A 286 23.68 -13.15 12.50
C ALA A 286 22.91 -11.83 12.62
N GLU A 287 22.48 -11.46 13.83
CA GLU A 287 21.87 -10.16 14.14
C GLU A 287 22.83 -9.00 13.84
N ASP A 288 24.08 -9.07 14.30
CA ASP A 288 25.11 -8.06 14.01
C ASP A 288 25.32 -7.87 12.51
N LEU A 289 25.37 -8.97 11.74
CA LEU A 289 25.55 -8.91 10.29
C LEU A 289 24.36 -8.27 9.58
N VAL A 290 23.12 -8.55 10.01
CA VAL A 290 21.94 -7.86 9.47
C VAL A 290 21.92 -6.39 9.87
N TYR A 291 22.27 -6.06 11.10
CA TYR A 291 22.38 -4.68 11.56
C TYR A 291 23.40 -3.89 10.73
N ILE A 292 24.62 -4.42 10.56
CA ILE A 292 25.67 -3.78 9.77
C ILE A 292 25.22 -3.64 8.31
N HIS A 293 24.69 -4.71 7.69
CA HIS A 293 24.23 -4.66 6.31
C HIS A 293 23.13 -3.62 6.09
N ASN A 294 22.11 -3.60 6.95
CA ASN A 294 21.00 -2.65 6.83
C ASN A 294 21.46 -1.20 7.05
N ASN A 295 22.33 -0.95 8.04
CA ASN A 295 22.84 0.40 8.27
C ASN A 295 23.77 0.89 7.15
N LEU A 296 24.64 0.03 6.61
CA LEU A 296 25.46 0.37 5.44
C LEU A 296 24.58 0.76 4.25
N ARG A 297 23.49 0.02 4.03
CA ARG A 297 22.51 0.32 2.97
C ARG A 297 21.74 1.63 3.23
N LEU A 298 21.36 1.91 4.48
CA LEU A 298 20.74 3.19 4.84
C LEU A 298 21.70 4.37 4.64
N LEU A 299 22.97 4.21 5.02
CA LEU A 299 23.98 5.25 4.84
C LEU A 299 24.32 5.47 3.37
N SER A 300 24.34 4.42 2.54
CA SER A 300 24.53 4.58 1.10
C SER A 300 23.41 5.38 0.45
N ARG A 301 22.17 5.33 0.96
CA ARG A 301 21.07 6.16 0.42
C ARG A 301 21.34 7.67 0.49
N ASN A 302 22.25 8.10 1.34
CA ASN A 302 22.64 9.50 1.51
C ASN A 302 23.86 9.91 0.67
N THR A 303 24.40 9.03 -0.18
CA THR A 303 25.53 9.35 -1.07
C THR A 303 25.03 9.72 -2.47
N GLN A 304 25.82 10.53 -3.18
CA GLN A 304 25.52 10.88 -4.57
C GLN A 304 25.48 9.62 -5.47
N ASP A 305 26.31 8.61 -5.16
CA ASP A 305 26.37 7.30 -5.84
C ASP A 305 25.06 6.49 -5.75
N TYR A 306 24.14 6.86 -4.86
CA TYR A 306 22.79 6.28 -4.76
C TYR A 306 21.77 6.90 -5.70
N GLN A 307 22.01 8.13 -6.14
CA GLN A 307 21.26 8.72 -7.24
C GLN A 307 21.62 8.05 -8.58
N ASP A 308 22.80 7.44 -8.67
CA ASP A 308 23.23 6.59 -9.79
C ASP A 308 22.60 5.18 -9.68
N GLU A 309 22.06 4.65 -10.78
CA GLU A 309 21.26 3.40 -10.81
C GLU A 309 21.91 2.18 -10.14
N LYS A 310 23.25 2.13 -10.05
CA LYS A 310 24.00 0.96 -9.56
C LYS A 310 23.75 0.60 -8.10
N THR A 311 23.55 1.57 -7.21
CA THR A 311 23.29 1.27 -5.78
C THR A 311 21.82 1.40 -5.40
N LYS A 312 20.98 2.05 -6.22
CA LYS A 312 19.51 1.97 -6.15
C LYS A 312 19.00 0.52 -6.28
N GLN A 313 19.69 -0.32 -7.05
CA GLN A 313 19.37 -1.74 -7.18
C GLN A 313 19.51 -2.55 -5.88
N TRP A 314 20.23 -2.06 -4.87
CA TRP A 314 20.29 -2.70 -3.55
C TRP A 314 18.94 -2.62 -2.81
N ASP A 315 18.08 -1.69 -3.23
CA ASP A 315 16.73 -1.54 -2.70
C ASP A 315 15.68 -2.35 -3.44
N VAL A 316 16.04 -2.89 -4.61
CA VAL A 316 15.17 -3.74 -5.42
C VAL A 316 15.27 -5.18 -4.90
N GLY A 317 14.79 -5.37 -3.67
CA GLY A 317 14.48 -6.69 -3.15
C GLY A 317 13.29 -7.30 -3.89
N GLY A 318 13.55 -7.99 -5.00
CA GLY A 318 12.64 -8.98 -5.58
C GLY A 318 11.33 -8.46 -6.20
N HIS A 319 11.29 -7.24 -6.74
CA HIS A 319 10.10 -6.74 -7.45
C HIS A 319 10.29 -6.56 -8.96
N GLU A 320 11.52 -6.42 -9.46
CA GLU A 320 11.79 -6.41 -10.91
C GLU A 320 11.98 -7.83 -11.48
N GLY A 321 12.20 -8.83 -10.62
CA GLY A 321 12.29 -10.24 -11.01
C GLY A 321 10.95 -10.97 -11.14
N ASP A 322 9.85 -10.33 -10.75
CA ASP A 322 8.49 -10.91 -10.73
C ASP A 322 7.53 -10.17 -11.69
N ILE A 323 8.04 -9.68 -12.84
CA ILE A 323 7.20 -9.10 -13.92
C ILE A 323 6.88 -10.14 -15.00
#